data_AF-A0A847K1S8-F1
#
_entry.id   AF-A0A847K1S8-F1
#
_cell.length_a   1.000
_cell.length_b   1.000
_cell.length_c   1.000
_cell.angle_alpha   90.00
_cell.angle_beta   90.00
_cell.angle_gamma   90.00
#
_symmetry.space_group_name_H-M   'P 1'
#
loop_
_entity.id
_entity.type
_entity.pdbx_description
1 polymer ?
#
loop_
_entity_poly.entity_id
_entity_poly.type
_entity_poly.pdbx_seq_one_letter_code
_entity_poly.pdbx_strand_id
1 'polypeptide(L)'
;MKRHRPKPEPVSPRMRIWMGVAAVCAPLPVALFGLMRAKMPERIPMHINLYGDVDRYGSPQELWWVLGLIMVTALGMLVGTRWPQAANTPWEPTTSEGYLKL
;
A
#
# COMPACT_ATOMS: atom_id res chain seq x y z
N MET A 1 26.14 -27.05 2.23
CA MET A 1 25.06 -27.04 3.24
C MET A 1 23.87 -26.26 2.69
N LYS A 2 22.74 -26.92 2.37
CA LYS A 2 21.50 -26.20 2.00
C LYS A 2 20.89 -25.65 3.29
N ARG A 3 20.84 -24.31 3.45
CA ARG A 3 20.16 -23.70 4.61
C ARG A 3 18.69 -24.11 4.57
N HIS A 4 18.18 -24.70 5.65
CA HIS A 4 16.76 -24.95 5.80
C HIS A 4 16.08 -23.58 5.94
N ARG A 5 15.47 -23.09 4.87
CA ARG A 5 14.72 -21.82 4.91
C ARG A 5 13.38 -22.13 5.58
N PRO A 6 13.02 -21.44 6.68
CA PRO A 6 11.70 -21.60 7.27
C PRO A 6 10.64 -21.28 6.21
N LYS A 7 9.60 -22.10 6.13
CA LYS A 7 8.50 -21.89 5.20
C LYS A 7 7.71 -20.66 5.66
N PRO A 8 7.24 -19.80 4.75
CA PRO A 8 6.41 -18.67 5.13
C PRO A 8 5.08 -19.19 5.70
N GLU A 9 4.70 -18.67 6.85
CA GLU A 9 3.39 -18.93 7.44
C GLU A 9 2.31 -18.13 6.69
N PRO A 10 1.06 -18.62 6.67
CA PRO A 10 -0.05 -17.86 6.13
C PRO A 10 -0.25 -16.54 6.88
N VAL A 11 -0.54 -15.47 6.15
CA VAL A 11 -0.98 -14.21 6.78
C VAL A 11 -2.26 -14.47 7.59
N SER A 12 -2.27 -14.04 8.86
CA SER A 12 -3.38 -14.29 9.78
C SER A 12 -4.72 -13.73 9.27
N PRO A 13 -5.88 -14.34 9.60
CA PRO A 13 -7.19 -13.87 9.14
C PRO A 13 -7.47 -12.41 9.47
N ARG A 14 -7.09 -11.98 10.69
CA ARG A 14 -7.21 -10.57 11.13
C ARG A 14 -6.43 -9.63 10.22
N MET A 15 -5.18 -9.98 9.88
CA MET A 15 -4.35 -9.16 9.01
C MET A 15 -4.93 -9.08 7.59
N ARG A 16 -5.46 -10.18 7.05
CA ARG A 16 -6.14 -10.18 5.74
C ARG A 16 -7.33 -9.21 5.69
N ILE A 17 -8.15 -9.18 6.75
CA ILE A 17 -9.27 -8.24 6.86
C ILE A 17 -8.78 -6.80 6.82
N TRP A 18 -7.77 -6.46 7.63
CA TRP A 18 -7.23 -5.09 7.66
C TRP A 18 -6.59 -4.68 6.33
N MET A 19 -5.96 -5.61 5.62
CA MET A 19 -5.39 -5.35 4.30
C MET A 19 -6.47 -5.19 3.22
N GLY A 20 -7.56 -5.94 3.31
CA GLY A 20 -8.75 -5.72 2.47
C GLY A 20 -9.39 -4.35 2.72
N VAL A 21 -9.58 -3.97 3.98
CA VAL A 21 -10.09 -2.64 4.37
C VAL A 21 -9.15 -1.54 3.84
N ALA A 22 -7.84 -1.66 4.06
CA ALA A 22 -6.86 -0.68 3.57
C ALA A 22 -6.90 -0.54 2.05
N ALA A 23 -7.00 -1.64 1.30
CA ALA A 23 -7.09 -1.62 -0.15
C ALA A 23 -8.39 -0.98 -0.66
N VAL A 24 -9.52 -1.20 0.02
CA VAL A 24 -10.81 -0.55 -0.30
C VAL A 24 -10.82 0.94 0.06
N CYS A 25 -10.12 1.32 1.13
CA CYS A 25 -10.00 2.71 1.55
C CYS A 25 -8.98 3.52 0.74
N ALA A 26 -7.95 2.89 0.15
CA ALA A 26 -6.89 3.59 -0.58
C ALA A 26 -7.39 4.47 -1.77
N PRO A 27 -8.45 4.10 -2.53
CA PRO A 27 -9.03 4.96 -3.55
C PRO A 27 -9.68 6.23 -3.02
N LEU A 28 -10.10 6.26 -1.74
CA LEU A 28 -10.84 7.40 -1.18
C LEU A 28 -10.00 8.69 -1.18
N PRO A 29 -8.75 8.71 -0.66
CA PRO A 29 -7.85 9.85 -0.81
C PRO A 29 -7.64 10.30 -2.26
N VAL A 30 -7.55 9.36 -3.20
CA VAL A 30 -7.38 9.66 -4.64
C VAL A 30 -8.60 10.39 -5.19
N ALA A 31 -9.80 9.89 -4.88
CA ALA A 31 -11.06 10.50 -5.31
C ALA A 31 -11.25 11.88 -4.68
N LEU A 32 -11.03 12.00 -3.36
CA LEU A 32 -11.11 13.28 -2.64
C LEU A 32 -10.11 14.29 -3.21
N PHE A 33 -8.87 13.87 -3.47
CA PHE A 33 -7.87 14.73 -4.08
C PHE A 33 -8.28 15.18 -5.48
N GLY A 34 -8.81 14.27 -6.31
CA GLY A 34 -9.33 14.62 -7.64
C GLY A 34 -10.44 15.67 -7.59
N LEU A 35 -11.38 15.56 -6.64
CA LEU A 35 -12.45 16.54 -6.43
C LEU A 35 -11.92 17.90 -5.94
N MET A 36 -10.83 17.90 -5.16
CA MET A 36 -10.25 19.12 -4.60
C MET A 36 -9.19 19.77 -5.48
N ARG A 37 -8.58 19.03 -6.42
CA ARG A 37 -7.43 19.50 -7.21
C ARG A 37 -7.68 20.81 -7.93
N ALA A 38 -8.88 21.00 -8.48
CA ALA A 38 -9.27 22.22 -9.20
C ALA A 38 -9.38 23.45 -8.29
N LYS A 39 -9.50 23.26 -6.97
CA LYS A 39 -9.61 24.33 -5.97
C LYS A 39 -8.26 24.66 -5.32
N MET A 40 -7.21 23.89 -5.62
CA MET A 40 -5.89 24.10 -5.04
C MET A 40 -5.10 25.14 -5.83
N PRO A 41 -4.34 26.01 -5.15
CA PRO A 41 -3.39 26.89 -5.83
C PRO A 41 -2.28 26.06 -6.48
N GLU A 42 -1.64 26.63 -7.51
CA GLU A 42 -0.51 25.95 -8.19
C GLU A 42 0.70 25.72 -7.29
N ARG A 43 0.75 26.38 -6.12
CA ARG A 43 1.80 26.23 -5.13
C ARG A 43 1.20 25.94 -3.76
N ILE A 44 1.49 24.78 -3.21
CA ILE A 44 1.02 24.32 -1.90
C ILE A 44 2.21 24.01 -0.97
N PRO A 45 2.06 24.17 0.36
CA PRO A 45 3.06 23.71 1.31
C PRO A 45 3.16 22.18 1.26
N MET A 46 4.38 21.66 1.13
CA MET A 46 4.65 20.23 0.98
C MET A 46 5.48 19.66 2.14
N HIS A 47 6.23 20.51 2.84
CA HIS A 47 7.00 20.13 4.02
C HIS A 47 6.89 21.24 5.07
N ILE A 48 6.83 20.82 6.32
CA ILE A 48 6.74 21.68 7.51
C ILE A 48 7.89 21.27 8.41
N ASN A 49 8.69 22.24 8.83
CA ASN A 49 9.84 21.99 9.68
C ASN A 49 9.43 21.76 11.15
N LEU A 50 10.41 21.48 12.02
CA LEU A 50 10.17 21.23 13.45
C LEU A 50 9.63 22.47 14.21
N TYR A 51 9.75 23.66 13.63
CA TYR A 51 9.23 24.91 14.20
C TYR A 51 7.80 25.23 13.72
N GLY A 52 7.24 24.41 12.80
CA GLY A 52 5.92 24.62 12.23
C GLY A 52 5.90 25.52 10.99
N ASP A 53 7.06 25.96 10.50
CA ASP A 53 7.14 26.79 9.30
C ASP A 53 7.20 25.93 8.04
N VAL A 54 6.61 26.45 6.96
CA VAL A 54 6.72 25.86 5.63
C VAL A 54 8.11 26.15 5.07
N ASP A 55 8.95 25.13 4.96
CA ASP A 55 10.29 25.21 4.38
C ASP A 55 10.36 24.71 2.93
N ARG A 56 9.30 24.03 2.45
CA ARG A 56 9.14 23.65 1.04
C ARG A 56 7.72 23.83 0.55
N TYR A 57 7.63 24.48 -0.61
CA TYR A 57 6.44 24.49 -1.45
C TYR A 57 6.65 23.61 -2.67
N GLY A 58 5.56 23.02 -3.18
CA GLY A 58 5.56 22.25 -4.42
C GLY A 58 4.26 22.42 -5.17
N SER A 59 4.13 21.68 -6.26
CA SER A 59 2.91 21.67 -7.07
C SER A 59 1.93 20.59 -6.58
N PRO A 60 0.62 20.80 -6.67
CA PRO A 60 -0.35 19.72 -6.42
C PRO A 60 -0.14 18.50 -7.33
N GLN A 61 0.57 18.65 -8.45
CA GLN A 61 0.88 17.54 -9.34
C GLN A 61 1.78 16.49 -8.68
N GLU A 62 2.67 16.90 -7.77
CA GLU A 62 3.52 15.98 -7.00
C GLU A 62 2.71 15.03 -6.12
N LEU A 63 1.52 15.45 -5.65
CA LEU A 63 0.64 14.62 -4.82
C LEU A 63 0.06 13.44 -5.60
N TRP A 64 -0.14 13.55 -6.92
CA TRP A 64 -0.59 12.41 -7.74
C TRP A 64 0.42 11.27 -7.72
N TRP A 65 1.72 11.57 -7.69
CA TRP A 65 2.76 10.55 -7.58
C TRP A 65 2.71 9.84 -6.22
N VAL A 66 2.54 10.60 -5.14
CA VAL A 66 2.43 10.04 -3.78
C VAL A 66 1.18 9.16 -3.66
N LEU A 67 0.04 9.65 -4.14
CA LEU A 67 -1.22 8.92 -4.14
C LEU A 67 -1.14 7.65 -5.01
N GLY A 68 -0.51 7.75 -6.17
CA GLY A 68 -0.24 6.60 -7.05
C GLY A 68 0.63 5.54 -6.37
N LEU A 69 1.70 5.96 -5.68
CA LEU A 69 2.59 5.05 -4.95
C LEU A 69 1.86 4.35 -3.79
N ILE A 70 1.02 5.08 -3.06
CA ILE A 70 0.17 4.52 -2.00
C ILE A 70 -0.78 3.47 -2.58
N MET A 71 -1.45 3.78 -3.70
CA MET A 71 -2.36 2.86 -4.38
C MET A 71 -1.64 1.59 -4.85
N VAL A 72 -0.52 1.73 -5.54
CA VAL A 72 0.29 0.58 -6.02
C VAL A 72 0.76 -0.26 -4.85
N THR A 73 1.18 0.36 -3.75
CA THR A 73 1.63 -0.34 -2.55
C THR A 73 0.47 -1.09 -1.88
N ALA A 74 -0.67 -0.45 -1.69
CA ALA A 74 -1.86 -1.08 -1.10
C ALA A 74 -2.36 -2.28 -1.94
N LEU A 75 -2.41 -2.12 -3.26
CA LEU A 75 -2.77 -3.21 -4.18
C LEU A 75 -1.71 -4.32 -4.18
N GLY A 76 -0.43 -3.98 -4.22
CA GLY A 76 0.67 -4.94 -4.17
C GLY A 76 0.66 -5.76 -2.88
N MET A 77 0.35 -5.12 -1.75
CA MET A 77 0.15 -5.79 -0.47
C MET A 77 -1.06 -6.74 -0.50
N LEU A 78 -2.19 -6.32 -1.06
CA LEU A 78 -3.36 -7.19 -1.23
C LEU A 78 -3.03 -8.41 -2.08
N VAL A 79 -2.40 -8.21 -3.24
CA VAL A 79 -1.94 -9.28 -4.14
C VAL A 79 -0.97 -10.21 -3.42
N GLY A 80 0.02 -9.68 -2.70
CA GLY A 80 0.99 -10.46 -1.94
C GLY A 80 0.35 -11.31 -0.83
N THR A 81 -0.73 -10.84 -0.21
CA THR A 81 -1.47 -11.66 0.77
C THR A 81 -2.39 -12.69 0.15
N ARG A 82 -2.87 -12.46 -1.07
CA ARG A 82 -3.73 -13.42 -1.77
C ARG A 82 -2.91 -14.50 -2.49
N TRP A 83 -1.73 -14.12 -2.99
CA TRP A 83 -0.81 -14.92 -3.78
C TRP A 83 0.65 -14.65 -3.33
N PRO A 84 1.07 -15.14 -2.16
CA PRO A 84 2.45 -14.95 -1.68
C PRO A 84 3.50 -15.52 -2.65
N GLN A 85 3.12 -16.52 -3.45
CA GLN A 85 3.93 -17.11 -4.51
C GLN A 85 4.35 -16.08 -5.58
N ALA A 86 3.55 -15.02 -5.80
CA ALA A 86 3.89 -13.93 -6.72
C ALA A 86 5.10 -13.11 -6.23
N ALA A 87 5.38 -13.12 -4.92
CA ALA A 87 6.56 -12.49 -4.32
C ALA A 87 7.79 -13.42 -4.27
N ASN A 88 7.82 -14.44 -5.14
CA ASN A 88 8.97 -15.34 -5.35
C ASN A 88 9.32 -16.23 -4.13
N THR A 89 8.29 -16.82 -3.50
CA THR A 89 8.49 -17.95 -2.57
C THR A 89 8.33 -19.26 -3.34
N PRO A 90 9.37 -20.10 -3.51
CA PRO A 90 9.28 -21.40 -4.19
C PRO A 90 8.54 -22.47 -3.35
N TRP A 91 7.75 -22.05 -2.36
CA TRP A 91 7.15 -22.91 -1.37
C TRP A 91 5.63 -22.79 -1.41
N GLU A 92 4.97 -23.94 -1.41
CA GLU A 92 3.55 -24.02 -1.10
C GLU A 92 3.34 -23.84 0.42
N PRO A 93 2.29 -23.11 0.84
CA PRO A 93 1.91 -22.99 2.25
C PRO A 93 1.65 -24.38 2.84
N THR A 94 2.08 -24.61 4.09
CA THR A 94 2.05 -25.96 4.72
C THR A 94 0.87 -26.20 5.64
N THR A 95 -0.04 -25.24 5.78
CA THR A 95 -1.22 -25.30 6.66
C THR A 95 -2.45 -25.80 5.89
N SER A 96 -3.33 -26.56 6.57
CA SER A 96 -4.64 -27.01 6.06
C SER A 96 -5.57 -25.87 5.62
N GLU A 97 -5.31 -24.64 6.07
CA GLU A 97 -6.00 -23.41 5.67
C GLU A 97 -5.41 -22.72 4.44
N GLY A 98 -4.75 -23.49 3.55
CA GLY A 98 -4.00 -23.03 2.38
C GLY A 98 -4.63 -21.82 1.68
N TYR A 99 -3.80 -20.88 1.21
CA TYR A 99 -4.26 -19.63 0.58
C TYR A 99 -5.25 -19.94 -0.54
N LEU A 100 -6.54 -19.84 -0.20
CA LEU A 100 -7.72 -19.97 -1.04
C LEU A 100 -7.42 -20.67 -2.37
N LYS A 101 -7.59 -22.01 -2.38
CA LYS A 101 -7.80 -22.76 -3.62
C LYS A 101 -8.90 -22.00 -4.38
N LEU A 102 -8.55 -21.52 -5.58
CA LEU A 102 -9.53 -21.03 -6.55
C LEU A 102 -10.53 -22.14 -6.86
#